data_AF-A0A6G0HFE4-F1
#
_entry.id   AF-A0A6G0HFE4-F1
#
_cell.length_a   1.000
_cell.length_b   1.000
_cell.length_c   1.000
_cell.angle_alpha   90.00
_cell.angle_beta   90.00
_cell.angle_gamma   90.00
#
_symmetry.space_group_name_H-M   'P 1'
#
loop_
_entity.id
_entity.type
_entity.pdbx_description
1 polymer ?
#
loop_
_entity_poly.entity_id
_entity_poly.type
_entity_poly.pdbx_seq_one_letter_code
_entity_poly.pdbx_strand_id
1 'polypeptide(L)'
;MKRPTQKTLLSLFDGTGSICGPFLRAGWNVRRLDIDGLRGADIVVDIRNWDPAVHWSGPAPDVIFAGPPCENYSSARTRAKSPRDLKLADSLVRKTIDVIEYFHTMNPTMQFFVENPDSSMLWRRWVSHRLYKDVANHPLSVFVETMNISRERKSWQRISQVRSRGFKESCKDRHVVRLDYCQYGTKYRKRTRLMTNNPFGGLMCKKNCGNIVGGRHIEVAQRGPREFSDTDTACPGRRMHTLSELHAYPADLVEAIFKHVDGAVHCERRGVGPKRAEPSLFPLAETDVTPP
;
A
#
# COMPACT_ATOMS: atom_id res chain seq x y z
N MET A 1 -32.06 -1.43 -21.85
CA MET A 1 -30.92 -0.71 -21.24
C MET A 1 -30.02 -1.71 -20.52
N LYS A 2 -28.72 -1.80 -20.85
CA LYS A 2 -27.78 -2.60 -20.05
C LYS A 2 -27.71 -1.98 -18.65
N ARG A 3 -27.95 -2.78 -17.60
CA ARG A 3 -27.75 -2.30 -16.21
C ARG A 3 -26.30 -1.81 -16.10
N PRO A 4 -26.03 -0.67 -15.43
CA PRO A 4 -24.66 -0.27 -15.12
C PRO A 4 -23.98 -1.43 -14.41
N THR A 5 -22.77 -1.79 -14.86
CA THR A 5 -21.96 -2.78 -14.15
C THR A 5 -21.79 -2.32 -12.70
N GLN A 6 -21.83 -3.22 -11.72
CA GLN A 6 -21.68 -2.82 -10.32
C GLN A 6 -20.25 -2.33 -10.07
N LYS A 7 -20.07 -1.26 -9.26
CA LYS A 7 -18.73 -0.80 -8.85
C LYS A 7 -18.13 -1.82 -7.88
N THR A 8 -16.84 -2.15 -8.04
CA THR A 8 -16.18 -3.21 -7.28
C THR A 8 -14.86 -2.75 -6.64
N LEU A 9 -14.72 -3.03 -5.34
CA LEU A 9 -13.48 -2.92 -4.57
C LEU A 9 -12.93 -4.32 -4.28
N LEU A 10 -11.68 -4.58 -4.64
CA LEU A 10 -10.91 -5.73 -4.17
C LEU A 10 -9.92 -5.29 -3.09
N SER A 11 -10.14 -5.74 -1.86
CA SER A 11 -9.31 -5.44 -0.69
C SER A 11 -8.37 -6.63 -0.41
N LEU A 12 -7.07 -6.44 -0.53
CA LEU A 12 -6.04 -7.46 -0.32
C LEU A 12 -5.38 -7.27 1.04
N PHE A 13 -5.14 -8.38 1.75
CA PHE A 13 -4.66 -8.40 3.13
C PHE A 13 -5.61 -7.68 4.09
N ASP A 14 -6.91 -7.86 3.86
CA ASP A 14 -7.94 -7.11 4.56
C ASP A 14 -8.27 -7.68 5.93
N GLY A 15 -7.24 -7.74 6.78
CA GLY A 15 -7.37 -8.27 8.12
C GLY A 15 -8.39 -7.49 8.92
N THR A 16 -8.49 -6.16 8.83
CA THR A 16 -9.40 -5.38 9.69
C THR A 16 -10.75 -5.04 9.08
N GLY A 17 -10.90 -5.11 7.75
CA GLY A 17 -12.09 -4.61 7.03
C GLY A 17 -12.22 -3.09 7.03
N SER A 18 -11.24 -2.35 7.58
CA SER A 18 -11.41 -0.91 7.87
C SER A 18 -11.57 -0.05 6.61
N ILE A 19 -10.94 -0.43 5.48
CA ILE A 19 -11.09 0.29 4.21
C ILE A 19 -12.49 0.12 3.58
N CYS A 20 -13.20 -0.95 3.90
CA CYS A 20 -14.41 -1.36 3.18
C CYS A 20 -15.68 -0.59 3.56
N GLY A 21 -15.72 0.03 4.75
CA GLY A 21 -16.95 0.61 5.32
C GLY A 21 -17.69 1.56 4.37
N PRO A 22 -17.05 2.63 3.86
CA PRO A 22 -17.72 3.58 2.96
C PRO A 22 -18.15 2.97 1.62
N PHE A 23 -17.36 2.04 1.08
CA PHE A 23 -17.68 1.34 -0.17
C PHE A 23 -18.95 0.49 -0.03
N LEU A 24 -19.05 -0.28 1.06
CA LEU A 24 -20.24 -1.08 1.38
C LEU A 24 -21.48 -0.20 1.51
N ARG A 25 -21.40 0.92 2.25
CA ARG A 25 -22.53 1.86 2.42
C ARG A 25 -22.96 2.51 1.11
N ALA A 26 -22.04 2.67 0.16
CA ALA A 26 -22.34 3.17 -1.18
C ALA A 26 -22.85 2.09 -2.16
N GLY A 27 -23.07 0.86 -1.69
CA GLY A 27 -23.57 -0.25 -2.51
C GLY A 27 -22.55 -0.84 -3.48
N TRP A 28 -21.26 -0.57 -3.28
CA TRP A 28 -20.21 -1.22 -4.06
C TRP A 28 -20.15 -2.72 -3.71
N ASN A 29 -19.83 -3.53 -4.71
CA ASN A 29 -19.43 -4.90 -4.49
C ASN A 29 -18.04 -4.90 -3.85
N VAL A 30 -17.92 -5.37 -2.62
CA VAL A 30 -16.64 -5.44 -1.91
C VAL A 30 -16.21 -6.89 -1.81
N ARG A 31 -15.01 -7.20 -2.28
CA ARG A 31 -14.39 -8.53 -2.21
C ARG A 31 -13.11 -8.42 -1.39
N ARG A 32 -13.05 -9.16 -0.29
CA ARG A 32 -11.95 -9.11 0.68
C ARG A 32 -11.14 -10.40 0.61
N LEU A 33 -9.84 -10.28 0.41
CA LEU A 33 -8.90 -11.39 0.43
C LEU A 33 -7.98 -11.24 1.62
N ASP A 34 -7.94 -12.28 2.45
CA ASP A 34 -6.98 -12.39 3.54
C ASP A 34 -6.59 -13.86 3.73
N ILE A 35 -5.48 -14.12 4.39
CA ILE A 35 -5.10 -15.48 4.77
C ILE A 35 -5.99 -16.02 5.90
N ASP A 36 -6.61 -15.12 6.67
CA ASP A 36 -7.47 -15.42 7.81
C ASP A 36 -8.91 -14.93 7.59
N GLY A 37 -9.87 -15.85 7.71
CA GLY A 37 -11.30 -15.58 7.57
C GLY A 37 -11.95 -14.98 8.82
N LEU A 38 -11.25 -14.86 9.95
CA LEU A 38 -11.84 -14.44 11.25
C LEU A 38 -12.58 -13.09 11.21
N ARG A 39 -12.27 -12.22 10.26
CA ARG A 39 -12.88 -10.88 10.13
C ARG A 39 -13.75 -10.74 8.88
N GLY A 40 -14.19 -11.88 8.34
CA GLY A 40 -15.16 -12.00 7.27
C GLY A 40 -14.58 -11.87 5.87
N ALA A 41 -13.30 -12.16 5.66
CA ALA A 41 -12.74 -12.17 4.31
C ALA A 41 -13.55 -13.11 3.39
N ASP A 42 -13.90 -12.64 2.20
CA ASP A 42 -14.68 -13.38 1.21
C ASP A 42 -13.84 -14.46 0.51
N ILE A 43 -12.52 -14.21 0.42
CA ILE A 43 -11.53 -15.07 -0.21
C ILE A 43 -10.46 -15.38 0.84
N VAL A 44 -10.58 -16.54 1.50
CA VAL A 44 -9.68 -16.96 2.57
C VAL A 44 -8.56 -17.82 1.99
N VAL A 45 -7.44 -17.20 1.66
CA VAL A 45 -6.31 -17.87 1.01
C VAL A 45 -5.01 -17.08 1.21
N ASP A 46 -3.88 -17.78 1.25
CA ASP A 46 -2.61 -17.13 1.01
C ASP A 46 -2.59 -16.57 -0.41
N ILE A 47 -2.45 -15.24 -0.55
CA ILE A 47 -2.44 -14.56 -1.85
C ILE A 47 -1.47 -15.20 -2.86
N ARG A 48 -0.36 -15.81 -2.39
CA ARG A 48 0.63 -16.48 -3.24
C ARG A 48 0.04 -17.65 -4.01
N ASN A 49 -0.99 -18.28 -3.46
CA ASN A 49 -1.73 -19.39 -4.06
C ASN A 49 -2.98 -18.91 -4.81
N TRP A 50 -3.27 -17.60 -4.83
CA TRP A 50 -4.43 -17.05 -5.49
C TRP A 50 -4.10 -16.53 -6.89
N ASP A 51 -4.57 -17.24 -7.90
CA ASP A 51 -4.53 -16.79 -9.30
C ASP A 51 -5.85 -16.08 -9.69
N PRO A 52 -5.85 -14.76 -9.98
CA PRO A 52 -7.06 -14.07 -10.42
C PRO A 52 -7.60 -14.61 -11.76
N ALA A 53 -6.77 -15.19 -12.63
CA ALA A 53 -7.24 -15.76 -13.90
C ALA A 53 -8.13 -17.00 -13.72
N VAL A 54 -7.93 -17.72 -12.62
CA VAL A 54 -8.67 -18.96 -12.30
C VAL A 54 -9.77 -18.70 -11.27
N HIS A 55 -9.47 -17.88 -10.26
CA HIS A 55 -10.30 -17.77 -9.06
C HIS A 55 -11.20 -16.53 -9.04
N TRP A 56 -11.04 -15.60 -9.97
CA TRP A 56 -11.91 -14.42 -10.06
C TRP A 56 -13.04 -14.64 -11.05
N SER A 57 -14.27 -14.65 -10.53
CA SER A 57 -15.48 -14.60 -11.33
C SER A 57 -16.09 -13.19 -11.24
N GLY A 58 -16.13 -12.48 -12.36
CA GLY A 58 -16.73 -11.16 -12.46
C GLY A 58 -15.94 -10.19 -13.33
N PRO A 59 -16.45 -8.96 -13.49
CA PRO A 59 -15.68 -7.90 -14.13
C PRO A 59 -14.43 -7.58 -13.29
N ALA A 60 -13.41 -7.02 -13.95
CA ALA A 60 -12.26 -6.47 -13.23
C ALA A 60 -12.72 -5.40 -12.22
N PRO A 61 -12.07 -5.33 -11.03
CA PRO A 61 -12.41 -4.34 -10.03
C PRO A 61 -12.16 -2.93 -10.55
N ASP A 62 -12.90 -1.96 -10.02
CA ASP A 62 -12.62 -0.54 -10.26
C ASP A 62 -11.47 -0.07 -9.36
N VAL A 63 -11.29 -0.73 -8.21
CA VAL A 63 -10.33 -0.36 -7.18
C VAL A 63 -9.69 -1.59 -6.56
N ILE A 64 -8.37 -1.59 -6.44
CA ILE A 64 -7.61 -2.50 -5.58
C ILE A 64 -7.02 -1.71 -4.42
N PHE A 65 -7.28 -2.14 -3.18
CA PHE A 65 -6.59 -1.62 -2.01
C PHE A 65 -5.81 -2.74 -1.35
N ALA A 66 -4.53 -2.52 -1.06
CA ALA A 66 -3.66 -3.52 -0.47
C ALA A 66 -2.86 -2.93 0.68
N GLY A 67 -2.88 -3.60 1.83
CA GLY A 67 -1.98 -3.33 2.95
C GLY A 67 -1.04 -4.51 3.22
N PRO A 68 -0.03 -4.79 2.36
CA PRO A 68 0.84 -5.95 2.56
C PRO A 68 1.48 -5.94 3.97
N PRO A 69 1.60 -7.12 4.62
CA PRO A 69 2.14 -7.24 5.96
C PRO A 69 3.47 -6.49 6.14
N CYS A 70 3.49 -5.57 7.10
CA CYS A 70 4.62 -4.64 7.28
C CYS A 70 5.64 -5.12 8.32
N GLU A 71 5.37 -6.22 9.04
CA GLU A 71 6.17 -6.70 10.17
C GLU A 71 7.61 -6.91 9.75
N ASN A 72 7.85 -7.70 8.71
CA ASN A 72 9.19 -8.01 8.21
C ASN A 72 9.92 -6.77 7.66
N TYR A 73 9.19 -5.73 7.25
CA TYR A 73 9.75 -4.46 6.80
C TYR A 73 9.88 -3.38 7.87
N SER A 74 9.32 -3.62 9.06
CA SER A 74 9.26 -2.61 10.11
C SER A 74 10.65 -2.30 10.67
N SER A 75 11.05 -1.03 10.61
CA SER A 75 12.29 -0.55 11.26
C SER A 75 12.24 -0.69 12.78
N ALA A 76 11.05 -0.83 13.39
CA ALA A 76 10.88 -0.95 14.83
C ALA A 76 11.27 -2.34 15.38
N ARG A 77 11.52 -3.34 14.52
CA ARG A 77 12.01 -4.66 14.94
C ARG A 77 13.50 -4.68 15.31
N THR A 78 14.01 -3.63 15.99
CA THR A 78 15.42 -3.53 16.40
C THR A 78 15.79 -4.53 17.50
N ARG A 79 14.82 -4.92 18.34
CA ARG A 79 14.99 -5.88 19.45
C ARG A 79 14.27 -7.22 19.22
N ALA A 80 13.85 -7.51 17.99
CA ALA A 80 13.12 -8.75 17.71
C ALA A 80 14.07 -9.96 17.82
N LYS A 81 13.63 -11.01 18.54
CA LYS A 81 14.40 -12.26 18.70
C LYS A 81 14.45 -13.08 17.42
N SER A 82 13.43 -12.98 16.56
CA SER A 82 13.38 -13.69 15.29
C SER A 82 13.97 -12.87 14.15
N PRO A 83 14.74 -13.52 13.24
CA PRO A 83 15.23 -12.88 12.03
C PRO A 83 14.06 -12.42 11.15
N ARG A 84 14.35 -11.49 10.23
CA ARG A 84 13.37 -11.04 9.23
C ARG A 84 13.26 -12.08 8.13
N ASP A 85 12.03 -12.41 7.74
CA ASP A 85 11.77 -13.15 6.51
C ASP A 85 11.41 -12.17 5.38
N LEU A 86 12.45 -11.56 4.80
CA LEU A 86 12.29 -10.64 3.68
C LEU A 86 11.93 -11.35 2.37
N LYS A 87 12.23 -12.66 2.25
CA LYS A 87 11.87 -13.45 1.08
C LYS A 87 10.35 -13.65 1.04
N LEU A 88 9.77 -14.04 2.17
CA LEU A 88 8.32 -14.12 2.33
C LEU A 88 7.68 -12.76 2.07
N ALA A 89 8.15 -11.71 2.74
CA ALA A 89 7.58 -10.37 2.59
C ALA A 89 7.61 -9.89 1.13
N ASP A 90 8.73 -10.09 0.42
CA ASP A 90 8.87 -9.74 -0.99
C ASP A 90 7.93 -10.55 -1.88
N SER A 91 7.73 -11.83 -1.57
CA SER A 91 6.81 -12.67 -2.36
C SER A 91 5.35 -12.20 -2.25
N LEU A 92 4.92 -11.69 -1.09
CA LEU A 92 3.58 -11.13 -0.89
C LEU A 92 3.39 -9.86 -1.72
N VAL A 93 4.36 -8.95 -1.68
CA VAL A 93 4.32 -7.70 -2.47
C VAL A 93 4.39 -7.99 -3.96
N ARG A 94 5.25 -8.93 -4.39
CA ARG A 94 5.34 -9.34 -5.79
C ARG A 94 3.98 -9.81 -6.29
N LYS A 95 3.34 -10.71 -5.53
CA LYS A 95 2.02 -11.23 -5.90
C LYS A 95 0.93 -10.14 -5.91
N THR A 96 1.02 -9.17 -5.01
CA THR A 96 0.14 -7.99 -5.03
C THR A 96 0.26 -7.23 -6.35
N ILE A 97 1.50 -7.01 -6.81
CA ILE A 97 1.76 -6.33 -8.09
C ILE A 97 1.23 -7.17 -9.26
N ASP A 98 1.47 -8.48 -9.26
CA ASP A 98 1.02 -9.36 -10.33
C ASP A 98 -0.53 -9.35 -10.44
N VAL A 99 -1.24 -9.29 -9.30
CA VAL A 99 -2.71 -9.13 -9.26
C VAL A 99 -3.14 -7.78 -9.82
N ILE A 100 -2.47 -6.69 -9.44
CA ILE A 100 -2.75 -5.34 -9.97
C ILE A 100 -2.57 -5.33 -11.48
N GLU A 101 -1.46 -5.84 -11.99
CA GLU A 101 -1.15 -5.86 -13.42
C GLU A 101 -2.15 -6.70 -14.20
N TYR A 102 -2.52 -7.88 -13.69
CA TYR A 102 -3.55 -8.72 -14.30
C TYR A 102 -4.85 -7.94 -14.48
N PHE A 103 -5.39 -7.35 -13.41
CA PHE A 103 -6.65 -6.60 -13.53
C PHE A 103 -6.52 -5.31 -14.33
N HIS A 104 -5.32 -4.71 -14.39
CA HIS A 104 -5.08 -3.55 -15.26
C HIS A 104 -5.16 -3.88 -16.75
N THR A 105 -4.80 -5.11 -17.16
CA THR A 105 -5.02 -5.56 -18.55
C THR A 105 -6.49 -5.61 -18.95
N MET A 106 -7.37 -5.84 -17.96
CA MET A 106 -8.81 -5.93 -18.16
C MET A 106 -9.52 -4.59 -17.94
N ASN A 107 -9.00 -3.77 -17.02
CA ASN A 107 -9.52 -2.46 -16.68
C ASN A 107 -8.37 -1.44 -16.57
N PRO A 108 -7.97 -0.80 -17.69
CA PRO A 108 -6.84 0.14 -17.71
C PRO A 108 -7.05 1.42 -16.89
N THR A 109 -8.28 1.70 -16.45
CA THR A 109 -8.64 2.85 -15.60
C THR A 109 -8.77 2.46 -14.12
N MET A 110 -8.56 1.18 -13.79
CA MET A 110 -8.59 0.68 -12.42
C MET A 110 -7.61 1.46 -11.55
N GLN A 111 -8.08 1.82 -10.36
CA GLN A 111 -7.26 2.51 -9.37
C GLN A 111 -6.65 1.51 -8.40
N PHE A 112 -5.39 1.69 -8.01
CA PHE A 112 -4.77 0.87 -6.97
C PHE A 112 -4.21 1.72 -5.85
N PHE A 113 -4.15 1.15 -4.64
CA PHE A 113 -3.48 1.73 -3.48
C PHE A 113 -2.70 0.64 -2.77
N VAL A 114 -1.38 0.80 -2.64
CA VAL A 114 -0.52 -0.08 -1.83
C VAL A 114 -0.02 0.71 -0.63
N GLU A 115 -0.47 0.33 0.57
CA GLU A 115 -0.14 1.00 1.83
C GLU A 115 1.02 0.32 2.56
N ASN A 116 1.91 1.15 3.09
CA ASN A 116 2.85 0.73 4.13
C ASN A 116 3.36 1.96 4.89
N PRO A 117 3.87 1.80 6.14
CA PRO A 117 4.56 2.88 6.84
C PRO A 117 5.64 3.54 5.98
N ASP A 118 5.79 4.86 6.03
CA ASP A 118 6.73 5.59 5.15
C ASP A 118 8.20 5.23 5.43
N SER A 119 8.50 4.84 6.67
CA SER A 119 9.83 4.37 7.07
C SER A 119 10.08 2.89 6.76
N SER A 120 9.10 2.18 6.19
CA SER A 120 9.18 0.76 5.89
C SER A 120 10.38 0.43 4.99
N MET A 121 10.99 -0.72 5.24
CA MET A 121 12.02 -1.25 4.34
C MET A 121 11.48 -1.51 2.94
N LEU A 122 10.18 -1.79 2.78
CA LEU A 122 9.51 -2.07 1.51
C LEU A 122 9.94 -1.10 0.41
N TRP A 123 9.90 0.20 0.71
CA TRP A 123 10.16 1.25 -0.27
C TRP A 123 11.59 1.32 -0.78
N ARG A 124 12.50 0.56 -0.16
CA ARG A 124 13.90 0.41 -0.58
C ARG A 124 14.20 -0.97 -1.15
N ARG A 125 13.18 -1.81 -1.28
CA ARG A 125 13.30 -3.14 -1.85
C ARG A 125 12.99 -3.09 -3.33
N TRP A 126 13.76 -3.88 -4.06
CA TRP A 126 13.62 -4.06 -5.50
C TRP A 126 12.17 -4.33 -5.90
N VAL A 127 11.45 -5.17 -5.15
CA VAL A 127 10.07 -5.56 -5.46
C VAL A 127 9.11 -4.37 -5.59
N SER A 128 9.37 -3.27 -4.90
CA SER A 128 8.52 -2.08 -4.96
C SER A 128 8.69 -1.23 -6.23
N HIS A 129 9.72 -1.48 -7.05
CA HIS A 129 10.04 -0.61 -8.18
C HIS A 129 8.91 -0.54 -9.23
N ARG A 130 8.10 -1.59 -9.37
CA ARG A 130 7.01 -1.67 -10.38
C ARG A 130 5.79 -0.83 -10.01
N LEU A 131 5.72 -0.35 -8.77
CA LEU A 131 4.62 0.51 -8.33
C LEU A 131 4.85 2.00 -8.70
N TYR A 132 6.08 2.36 -9.05
CA TYR A 132 6.44 3.71 -9.50
C TYR A 132 5.97 3.92 -10.94
N LYS A 133 5.62 5.16 -11.29
CA LYS A 133 5.14 5.52 -12.62
C LYS A 133 6.24 5.34 -13.67
N ASP A 134 7.40 5.90 -13.39
CA ASP A 134 8.53 5.89 -14.31
C ASP A 134 9.49 4.76 -13.94
N VAL A 135 9.05 3.53 -14.19
CA VAL A 135 9.85 2.35 -13.87
C VAL A 135 11.21 2.43 -14.56
N ALA A 136 11.28 2.82 -15.84
CA ALA A 136 12.51 2.85 -16.61
C ALA A 136 13.58 3.80 -16.02
N ASN A 137 13.18 4.97 -15.52
CA ASN A 137 14.12 5.94 -14.95
C ASN A 137 14.21 5.88 -13.42
N HIS A 138 13.49 4.97 -12.77
CA HIS A 138 13.55 4.86 -11.31
C HIS A 138 14.89 4.23 -10.88
N PRO A 139 15.61 4.81 -9.90
CA PRO A 139 16.90 4.28 -9.45
C PRO A 139 16.88 2.82 -8.96
N LEU A 140 15.74 2.34 -8.46
CA LEU A 140 15.60 0.91 -8.11
C LEU A 140 15.57 0.01 -9.34
N SER A 141 15.08 0.47 -10.48
CA SER A 141 14.99 -0.31 -11.71
C SER A 141 16.35 -0.43 -12.38
N VAL A 142 17.13 0.66 -12.43
CA VAL A 142 18.54 0.63 -12.85
C VAL A 142 19.35 -0.33 -11.97
N PHE A 143 19.08 -0.32 -10.66
CA PHE A 143 19.69 -1.25 -9.73
C PHE A 143 19.25 -2.71 -9.99
N VAL A 144 17.96 -2.97 -10.28
CA VAL A 144 17.46 -4.30 -10.63
C VAL A 144 18.04 -4.81 -11.94
N GLU A 145 18.13 -3.98 -12.96
CA GLU A 145 18.73 -4.33 -14.25
C GLU A 145 20.21 -4.66 -14.08
N THR A 146 20.95 -3.86 -13.31
CA THR A 146 22.34 -4.15 -12.92
C THR A 146 22.46 -5.48 -12.17
N MET A 147 21.51 -5.79 -11.28
CA MET A 147 21.46 -7.08 -10.57
C MET A 147 21.13 -8.26 -11.49
N ASN A 148 20.25 -8.07 -12.46
CA ASN A 148 19.89 -9.10 -13.45
C ASN A 148 21.04 -9.35 -14.45
N ILE A 149 21.82 -8.33 -14.81
CA ILE A 149 23.02 -8.47 -15.66
C ILE A 149 24.13 -9.23 -14.92
N SER A 150 24.27 -9.04 -13.61
CA SER A 150 25.27 -9.73 -12.77
C SER A 150 24.88 -11.17 -12.38
N ARG A 151 23.99 -11.79 -13.16
CA ARG A 151 23.40 -13.14 -13.02
C ARG A 151 24.37 -14.31 -12.84
N GLU A 152 25.68 -14.10 -12.90
CA GLU A 152 26.70 -15.12 -12.67
C GLU A 152 27.24 -15.20 -11.23
N ARG A 153 26.87 -14.29 -10.30
CA ARG A 153 27.45 -14.31 -8.94
C ARG A 153 26.41 -14.44 -7.84
N LYS A 154 26.41 -15.63 -7.22
CA LYS A 154 25.73 -16.15 -6.00
C LYS A 154 25.45 -15.12 -4.86
N SER A 155 24.73 -14.03 -5.12
CA SER A 155 24.71 -12.87 -4.20
C SER A 155 23.34 -12.22 -3.98
N TRP A 156 22.23 -12.82 -4.45
CA TRP A 156 20.87 -12.37 -4.10
C TRP A 156 20.63 -12.32 -2.58
N GLN A 157 21.35 -13.15 -1.80
CA GLN A 157 21.29 -13.16 -0.34
C GLN A 157 22.06 -12.00 0.33
N ARG A 158 22.92 -11.25 -0.41
CA ARG A 158 23.82 -10.24 0.17
C ARG A 158 23.47 -8.79 -0.13
N ILE A 159 22.61 -8.48 -1.10
CA ILE A 159 22.27 -7.08 -1.43
C ILE A 159 20.82 -6.79 -1.07
N SER A 160 20.58 -6.49 0.20
CA SER A 160 19.22 -6.35 0.75
C SER A 160 18.71 -4.91 0.82
N GLN A 161 19.53 -3.89 0.52
CA GLN A 161 19.15 -2.47 0.61
C GLN A 161 20.02 -1.59 -0.28
N VAL A 162 19.40 -0.69 -1.05
CA VAL A 162 20.11 0.48 -1.58
C VAL A 162 20.38 1.42 -0.39
N ARG A 163 21.66 1.54 0.01
CA ARG A 163 22.10 2.32 1.18
C ARG A 163 22.32 3.82 0.89
N SER A 164 22.08 4.31 -0.32
CA SER A 164 22.45 5.68 -0.69
C SER A 164 21.51 6.74 -0.06
N ARG A 165 22.10 7.79 0.51
CA ARG A 165 21.38 8.99 1.00
C ARG A 165 20.53 9.64 -0.11
N GLY A 166 20.95 9.54 -1.38
CA GLY A 166 20.26 10.09 -2.56
C GLY A 166 18.89 9.47 -2.86
N PHE A 167 18.55 8.30 -2.29
CA PHE A 167 17.22 7.69 -2.49
C PHE A 167 16.09 8.43 -1.73
N LYS A 168 16.41 9.20 -0.69
CA LYS A 168 15.40 9.83 0.19
C LYS A 168 14.79 11.11 -0.37
N GLU A 169 15.46 11.78 -1.31
CA GLU A 169 15.19 13.20 -1.60
C GLU A 169 14.69 13.49 -3.03
N SER A 170 14.78 12.55 -3.98
CA SER A 170 14.50 12.86 -5.40
C SER A 170 13.31 12.17 -6.05
N CYS A 171 12.66 11.19 -5.41
CA CYS A 171 11.53 10.52 -6.04
C CYS A 171 10.25 11.38 -5.93
N LYS A 172 10.14 12.39 -6.82
CA LYS A 172 8.93 13.18 -7.09
C LYS A 172 7.91 12.38 -7.93
N ASP A 173 7.85 11.07 -7.71
CA ASP A 173 6.91 10.23 -8.43
C ASP A 173 5.50 10.56 -7.97
N ARG A 174 4.63 10.88 -8.93
CA ARG A 174 3.23 11.23 -8.68
C ARG A 174 2.43 10.10 -8.06
N HIS A 175 2.91 8.85 -8.14
CA HIS A 175 2.27 7.72 -7.49
C HIS A 175 2.56 7.67 -5.97
N VAL A 176 3.53 8.44 -5.48
CA VAL A 176 3.88 8.47 -4.07
C VAL A 176 3.03 9.50 -3.33
N VAL A 177 2.11 9.01 -2.49
CA VAL A 177 1.36 9.86 -1.57
C VAL A 177 1.85 9.61 -0.15
N ARG A 178 2.26 10.67 0.55
CA ARG A 178 2.63 10.61 1.98
C ARG A 178 1.56 11.28 2.82
N LEU A 179 1.24 10.67 3.95
CA LEU A 179 0.26 11.18 4.89
C LEU A 179 0.59 10.79 6.33
N ASP A 180 0.03 11.50 7.29
CA ASP A 180 0.14 11.21 8.72
C ASP A 180 -1.25 10.89 9.30
N TYR A 181 -1.46 9.70 9.88
CA TYR A 181 -2.78 9.25 10.37
C TYR A 181 -3.43 10.22 11.38
N CYS A 182 -2.63 10.99 12.13
CA CYS A 182 -3.17 11.95 13.10
C CYS A 182 -3.94 13.12 12.46
N GLN A 183 -3.75 13.35 11.16
CA GLN A 183 -4.57 14.30 10.39
C GLN A 183 -5.96 13.72 10.04
N TYR A 184 -6.18 12.44 10.35
CA TYR A 184 -7.38 11.69 10.06
C TYR A 184 -7.98 11.07 11.33
N GLY A 185 -7.80 11.74 12.48
CA GLY A 185 -8.47 11.40 13.73
C GLY A 185 -7.69 10.53 14.71
N THR A 186 -6.52 9.97 14.36
CA THR A 186 -5.74 9.21 15.34
C THR A 186 -5.01 10.12 16.33
N LYS A 187 -4.98 9.71 17.58
CA LYS A 187 -4.26 10.40 18.68
C LYS A 187 -2.74 10.24 18.60
N TYR A 188 -2.27 9.25 17.85
CA TYR A 188 -0.87 9.03 17.52
C TYR A 188 -0.56 9.46 16.09
N ARG A 189 0.71 9.79 15.84
CA ARG A 189 1.21 9.93 14.46
C ARG A 189 1.74 8.60 13.95
N LYS A 190 1.17 8.12 12.85
CA LYS A 190 1.73 7.07 12.00
C LYS A 190 1.95 7.67 10.61
N ARG A 191 3.21 7.87 10.24
CA ARG A 191 3.54 8.33 8.89
C ARG A 191 3.46 7.16 7.93
N THR A 192 2.59 7.30 6.94
CA THR A 192 2.26 6.26 5.98
C THR A 192 2.52 6.76 4.56
N ARG A 193 2.89 5.82 3.69
CA ARG A 193 2.99 6.03 2.26
C ARG A 193 1.96 5.14 1.56
N LEU A 194 1.23 5.74 0.63
CA LEU A 194 0.41 5.04 -0.35
C LEU A 194 1.12 5.14 -1.69
N MET A 195 1.31 4.00 -2.35
CA MET A 195 1.65 3.99 -3.78
C MET A 195 0.36 3.80 -4.58
N THR A 196 0.04 4.74 -5.47
CA THR A 196 -1.25 4.76 -6.16
C THR A 196 -1.18 5.44 -7.52
N ASN A 197 -1.98 5.02 -8.49
CA ASN A 197 -2.21 5.76 -9.73
C ASN A 197 -3.36 6.78 -9.63
N ASN A 198 -3.94 6.95 -8.44
CA ASN A 198 -4.98 7.91 -8.16
C ASN A 198 -4.38 9.25 -7.69
N PRO A 199 -4.89 10.43 -8.13
CA PRO A 199 -4.37 11.74 -7.74
C PRO A 199 -4.76 12.17 -6.31
N PHE A 200 -4.89 11.22 -5.39
CA PHE A 200 -5.23 11.44 -3.99
C PHE A 200 -4.14 12.26 -3.27
N GLY A 201 -4.54 13.35 -2.62
CA GLY A 201 -3.66 14.18 -1.81
C GLY A 201 -3.66 13.76 -0.34
N GLY A 202 -2.48 13.42 0.18
CA GLY A 202 -2.28 13.09 1.59
C GLY A 202 -2.07 14.32 2.49
N LEU A 203 -2.64 14.29 3.69
CA LEU A 203 -2.43 15.32 4.72
C LEU A 203 -1.22 14.97 5.59
N MET A 204 -0.31 15.93 5.75
CA MET A 204 0.92 15.79 6.53
C MET A 204 0.84 16.64 7.80
N CYS A 205 1.21 16.06 8.93
CA CYS A 205 1.12 16.74 10.21
C CYS A 205 2.25 17.75 10.41
N LYS A 206 1.88 19.00 10.70
CA LYS A 206 2.77 20.09 11.10
C LYS A 206 2.59 20.47 12.57
N LYS A 207 2.24 19.49 13.42
CA LYS A 207 1.80 19.67 14.81
C LYS A 207 0.48 20.44 14.97
N ASN A 208 -0.33 20.46 13.92
CA ASN A 208 -1.64 21.12 13.84
C ASN A 208 -2.82 20.14 13.95
N CYS A 209 -2.59 18.88 14.36
CA CYS A 209 -3.62 17.84 14.44
C CYS A 209 -4.50 17.89 15.70
N GLY A 210 -4.30 18.86 16.60
CA GLY A 210 -4.97 18.91 17.91
C GLY A 210 -4.52 17.86 18.93
N ASN A 211 -3.75 16.86 18.51
CA ASN A 211 -3.28 15.75 19.35
C ASN A 211 -1.85 15.95 19.86
N ILE A 212 -1.43 17.19 20.11
CA ILE A 212 -0.06 17.53 20.56
C ILE A 212 -0.09 18.11 21.97
N VAL A 213 0.70 17.52 22.87
CA VAL A 213 0.97 18.02 24.24
C VAL A 213 2.47 17.98 24.47
N GLY A 214 3.05 19.04 25.05
CA GLY A 214 4.49 19.13 25.29
C GLY A 214 5.34 18.98 24.01
N GLY A 215 4.79 19.34 22.84
CA GLY A 215 5.46 19.21 21.55
C GLY A 215 5.49 17.79 20.96
N ARG A 216 4.85 16.81 21.61
CA ARG A 216 4.76 15.39 21.20
C ARG A 216 3.30 15.00 20.96
N HIS A 217 3.07 13.94 20.18
CA HIS A 217 1.72 13.38 20.05
C HIS A 217 1.31 12.71 21.37
N ILE A 218 0.03 12.82 21.75
CA ILE A 218 -0.48 12.30 23.03
C ILE A 218 -0.37 10.78 23.16
N GLU A 219 -0.42 10.04 22.04
CA GLU A 219 -0.27 8.58 21.97
C GLU A 219 0.81 8.19 20.94
N VAL A 220 1.21 6.91 20.94
CA VAL A 220 2.30 6.38 20.10
C VAL A 220 1.86 5.14 19.33
N ALA A 221 2.14 5.14 18.02
CA ALA A 221 1.86 4.02 17.11
C ALA A 221 2.89 2.88 17.19
N GLN A 222 3.27 2.43 18.39
CA GLN A 222 4.33 1.42 18.57
C GLN A 222 4.08 0.52 19.77
N ARG A 223 4.40 -0.78 19.63
CA ARG A 223 4.48 -1.73 20.74
C ARG A 223 5.93 -1.92 21.18
N GLY A 224 6.17 -1.97 22.50
CA GLY A 224 7.46 -2.32 23.08
C GLY A 224 7.66 -1.68 24.46
N PRO A 225 8.57 -2.23 25.30
CA PRO A 225 8.94 -1.62 26.56
C PRO A 225 9.64 -0.29 26.26
N ARG A 226 9.02 0.80 26.66
CA ARG A 226 9.69 2.10 26.74
C ARG A 226 10.07 2.29 28.19
N GLU A 227 11.37 2.45 28.45
CA GLU A 227 11.84 3.03 29.71
C GLU A 227 11.39 4.49 29.68
N PHE A 228 10.52 4.85 30.60
CA PHE A 228 10.10 6.22 30.82
C PHE A 228 10.70 6.67 32.14
N SER A 229 11.30 7.86 32.17
CA SER A 229 11.67 8.50 33.44
C SER A 229 10.41 9.04 34.10
N ASP A 230 10.36 9.00 35.44
CA ASP A 230 9.24 9.54 36.24
C ASP A 230 8.97 11.04 36.00
N THR A 231 9.89 11.73 35.34
CA THR A 231 9.80 13.14 34.94
C THR A 231 9.12 13.40 33.59
N ASP A 232 8.74 12.37 32.82
CA ASP A 232 8.11 12.53 31.50
C ASP A 232 6.60 12.79 31.62
N THR A 233 6.22 13.92 32.23
CA THR A 233 4.82 14.41 32.31
C THR A 233 4.24 14.83 30.96
N ALA A 234 5.02 14.79 29.89
CA ALA A 234 4.67 15.34 28.57
C ALA A 234 3.75 14.45 27.70
N CYS A 235 3.47 13.21 28.10
CA CYS A 235 2.57 12.30 27.37
C CYS A 235 1.40 11.85 28.28
N PRO A 236 0.34 12.66 28.44
CA PRO A 236 -0.77 12.33 29.33
C PRO A 236 -1.70 11.20 28.81
N GLY A 237 -1.49 10.72 27.57
CA GLY A 237 -2.27 9.64 26.95
C GLY A 237 -1.58 8.28 27.01
N ARG A 238 -1.57 7.65 28.19
CA ARG A 238 -1.00 6.31 28.41
C ARG A 238 -1.92 5.23 27.84
N ARG A 239 -1.85 4.94 26.55
CA ARG A 239 -2.53 3.77 25.97
C ARG A 239 -1.60 2.95 25.10
N MET A 240 -1.47 1.67 25.44
CA MET A 240 -0.90 0.69 24.52
C MET A 240 -1.98 0.25 23.55
N HIS A 241 -1.75 0.50 22.26
CA HIS A 241 -2.67 0.03 21.22
C HIS A 241 -2.55 -1.47 20.98
N THR A 242 -3.68 -2.09 20.67
CA THR A 242 -3.68 -3.46 20.16
C THR A 242 -3.07 -3.51 18.75
N LEU A 243 -2.64 -4.69 18.30
CA LEU A 243 -2.13 -4.83 16.94
C LEU A 243 -3.22 -4.50 15.91
N SER A 244 -4.46 -4.91 16.18
CA SER A 244 -5.63 -4.60 15.34
C SER A 244 -5.86 -3.09 15.21
N GLU A 245 -5.69 -2.31 16.28
CA GLU A 245 -5.83 -0.85 16.23
C GLU A 245 -4.71 -0.21 15.39
N LEU A 246 -3.46 -0.68 15.55
CA LEU A 246 -2.33 -0.15 14.79
C LEU A 246 -2.38 -0.50 13.29
N HIS A 247 -3.05 -1.61 12.95
CA HIS A 247 -3.24 -2.06 11.56
C HIS A 247 -4.51 -1.51 10.93
N ALA A 248 -5.46 -0.98 11.70
CA ALA A 248 -6.66 -0.35 11.16
C ALA A 248 -6.33 1.00 10.51
N TYR A 249 -7.05 1.31 9.43
CA TYR A 249 -7.04 2.63 8.82
C TYR A 249 -7.91 3.60 9.63
N PRO A 250 -7.51 4.87 9.80
CA PRO A 250 -8.36 5.87 10.43
C PRO A 250 -9.63 6.10 9.60
N ALA A 251 -10.78 6.21 10.27
CA ALA A 251 -12.08 6.35 9.57
C ALA A 251 -12.09 7.54 8.60
N ASP A 252 -11.60 8.70 9.02
CA ASP A 252 -11.56 9.90 8.18
C ASP A 252 -10.66 9.74 6.95
N LEU A 253 -9.59 8.92 7.05
CA LEU A 253 -8.74 8.59 5.91
C LEU A 253 -9.50 7.74 4.91
N VAL A 254 -10.20 6.72 5.39
CA VAL A 254 -11.01 5.82 4.55
C VAL A 254 -12.11 6.60 3.84
N GLU A 255 -12.80 7.53 4.53
CA GLU A 255 -13.79 8.42 3.93
C GLU A 255 -13.18 9.33 2.85
N ALA A 256 -12.01 9.90 3.11
CA ALA A 256 -11.32 10.77 2.15
C ALA A 256 -10.92 10.02 0.88
N ILE A 257 -10.39 8.81 1.04
CA ILE A 257 -10.03 7.93 -0.09
C ILE A 257 -11.29 7.56 -0.88
N PHE A 258 -12.34 7.10 -0.20
CA PHE A 258 -13.60 6.73 -0.83
C PHE A 258 -14.19 7.87 -1.66
N LYS A 259 -14.28 9.08 -1.11
CA LYS A 259 -14.82 10.25 -1.84
C LYS A 259 -14.04 10.54 -3.12
N HIS A 260 -12.71 10.44 -3.08
CA HIS A 260 -11.87 10.69 -4.23
C HIS A 260 -12.04 9.60 -5.29
N VAL A 261 -12.07 8.35 -4.85
CA VAL A 261 -12.23 7.17 -5.70
C VAL A 261 -13.61 7.12 -6.36
N ASP A 262 -14.68 7.30 -5.58
CA ASP A 262 -16.06 7.22 -6.09
C ASP A 262 -16.36 8.32 -7.10
N GLY A 263 -15.86 9.53 -6.87
CA GLY A 263 -15.92 10.62 -7.84
C GLY A 263 -15.17 10.30 -9.13
N ALA A 264 -13.95 9.75 -9.03
CA ALA A 264 -13.15 9.38 -10.19
C ALA A 264 -13.81 8.28 -11.04
N VAL A 265 -14.27 7.19 -10.41
CA VAL A 265 -14.97 6.08 -11.10
C VAL A 265 -16.31 6.54 -11.68
N HIS A 266 -17.02 7.44 -11.00
CA HIS A 266 -18.27 8.01 -11.52
C HIS A 266 -18.06 8.83 -12.80
N CYS A 267 -17.04 9.69 -12.82
CA CYS A 267 -16.69 10.48 -14.01
C CYS A 267 -16.31 9.59 -15.19
N GLU A 268 -15.42 8.62 -14.94
CA GLU A 268 -14.91 7.68 -15.94
C GLU A 268 -16.02 6.87 -16.61
N ARG A 269 -16.93 6.26 -15.82
CA ARG A 269 -18.08 5.50 -16.34
C ARG A 269 -19.11 6.33 -17.11
N ARG A 270 -19.12 7.66 -16.94
CA ARG A 270 -19.98 8.57 -17.71
C ARG A 270 -19.31 9.10 -18.98
N GLY A 271 -18.08 8.66 -19.29
CA GLY A 271 -17.29 9.23 -20.37
C GLY A 271 -16.91 10.70 -20.12
N VAL A 272 -17.14 11.20 -18.90
CA VAL A 272 -16.67 12.51 -18.47
C VAL A 272 -15.23 12.29 -18.09
N GLY A 273 -14.35 12.37 -19.09
CA GLY A 273 -12.93 12.14 -18.91
C GLY A 273 -12.40 12.94 -17.71
N PRO A 274 -11.45 12.40 -16.94
CA PRO A 274 -10.79 13.19 -15.91
C PRO A 274 -10.23 14.45 -16.58
N LYS A 275 -10.31 15.62 -15.93
CA LYS A 275 -9.73 16.87 -16.46
C LYS A 275 -8.22 16.75 -16.78
N ARG A 276 -7.58 15.63 -16.41
CA ARG A 276 -6.25 15.21 -16.86
C ARG A 276 -6.26 13.70 -17.14
N ALA A 277 -6.00 13.30 -18.38
CA ALA A 277 -5.71 11.92 -18.72
C ALA A 277 -4.45 11.45 -17.99
N GLU A 278 -4.50 10.30 -17.31
CA GLU A 278 -3.33 9.65 -16.74
C GLU A 278 -2.98 8.41 -17.60
N PRO A 279 -1.68 8.16 -17.89
CA PRO A 279 -1.25 7.09 -18.79
C PRO A 279 -1.46 5.70 -18.21
N SER A 280 -1.69 4.74 -19.11
CA SER A 280 -1.72 3.31 -18.84
C SER A 280 -0.42 2.84 -18.16
N LEU A 281 -0.52 1.92 -17.19
CA LEU A 281 0.60 1.05 -16.85
C LEU A 281 0.99 0.33 -18.15
N PHE A 282 2.22 0.54 -18.62
CA PHE A 282 2.67 0.18 -19.96
C PHE A 282 2.34 -1.28 -20.35
N PRO A 283 2.07 -1.57 -21.64
CA PRO A 283 2.20 -2.92 -22.16
C PRO A 283 3.68 -3.33 -22.04
N LEU A 284 3.93 -4.51 -21.48
CA LEU A 284 5.22 -5.16 -21.70
C LEU A 284 5.35 -5.35 -23.21
N ALA A 285 6.38 -4.77 -23.81
CA ALA A 285 6.75 -5.11 -25.17
C ALA A 285 6.92 -6.63 -25.22
N GLU A 286 6.14 -7.28 -26.09
CA GLU A 286 6.45 -8.62 -26.56
C GLU A 286 7.84 -8.54 -27.20
N THR A 287 8.88 -8.88 -26.45
CA THR A 287 10.18 -9.12 -27.06
C THR A 287 10.09 -10.45 -27.77
N ASP A 288 10.02 -10.37 -29.09
CA ASP A 288 10.18 -11.42 -30.08
C ASP A 288 10.99 -12.61 -29.56
N VAL A 289 10.28 -13.71 -29.28
CA VAL A 289 10.86 -15.05 -29.37
C VAL A 289 10.56 -15.54 -30.77
N THR A 290 11.42 -15.20 -31.72
CA THR A 290 11.58 -16.00 -32.93
C THR A 290 12.96 -16.63 -32.94
N PRO A 291 13.06 -17.97 -33.07
CA PRO A 291 14.32 -18.68 -33.08
C PRO A 291 15.03 -18.49 -34.43
N PRO A 292 16.37 -18.50 -34.41
CA PRO A 292 17.08 -19.63 -35.03
C PRO A 292 17.85 -20.48 -34.02
#